data_AF-A0AAV3U433-F1
#
_entry.id   AF-A0AAV3U433-F1
#
_cell.length_a   1.000
_cell.length_b   1.000
_cell.length_c   1.000
_cell.angle_alpha   90.00
_cell.angle_beta   90.00
_cell.angle_gamma   90.00
#
_symmetry.space_group_name_H-M   'P 1'
#
loop_
_entity.id
_entity.type
_entity.pdbx_description
1 polymer ?
#
loop_
_entity_poly.entity_id
_entity_poly.type
_entity_poly.pdbx_seq_one_letter_code
_entity_poly.pdbx_strand_id
1 'polypeptide(L)'
;MKYLTITLCLLVALSSRATASDTLFIYPAGGQSDAQLAKDRYQCYRWAVDQTGVDPNTLQLPKTGQTMVRNEQHGAGNRGFWLGTLAGAALGNALDGHSGGTVDGAIIGASLGNMIGVNKERKGVTFPRKIEP
;
A
#
# COMPACT_ATOMS: atom_id res chain seq x y z
N MET A 1 10.28 -37.19 -40.26
CA MET A 1 10.64 -37.69 -38.90
C MET A 1 11.51 -36.73 -38.09
N LYS A 2 12.48 -36.00 -38.69
CA LYS A 2 13.33 -35.02 -37.98
C LYS A 2 12.58 -33.81 -37.38
N TYR A 3 11.48 -33.37 -37.99
CA TYR A 3 10.70 -32.25 -37.46
C TYR A 3 9.83 -32.63 -36.26
N LEU A 4 9.39 -33.89 -36.17
CA LEU A 4 8.55 -34.41 -35.08
C LEU A 4 9.31 -34.43 -33.74
N THR A 5 10.59 -34.78 -33.76
CA THR A 5 11.46 -34.73 -32.58
C THR A 5 11.77 -33.30 -32.15
N ILE A 6 11.87 -32.36 -33.09
CA ILE A 6 12.11 -30.94 -32.79
C ILE A 6 10.86 -30.30 -32.17
N THR A 7 9.65 -30.56 -32.69
CA THR A 7 8.41 -30.06 -32.08
C THR A 7 8.13 -30.68 -30.72
N LEU A 8 8.40 -31.98 -30.52
CA LEU A 8 8.27 -32.62 -29.21
C LEU A 8 9.22 -32.00 -28.17
N CYS A 9 10.47 -31.73 -28.56
CA CYS A 9 11.48 -31.15 -27.68
C CYS A 9 11.16 -29.68 -27.31
N LEU A 10 10.68 -28.88 -28.27
CA LEU A 10 10.29 -27.49 -28.04
C LEU A 10 9.08 -27.38 -27.09
N LEU A 11 8.17 -28.34 -27.15
CA LEU A 11 6.98 -28.40 -26.29
C LEU A 11 7.33 -28.77 -24.84
N VAL A 12 8.33 -29.64 -24.64
CA VAL A 12 8.87 -29.99 -23.31
C VAL A 12 9.67 -28.83 -22.68
N ALA A 13 10.41 -28.06 -23.48
CA ALA A 13 11.22 -26.95 -22.98
C ALA A 13 10.38 -25.77 -22.45
N LEU A 14 9.17 -25.56 -22.98
CA LEU A 14 8.28 -24.48 -22.54
C LEU A 14 7.60 -24.72 -21.18
N SER A 15 7.66 -25.95 -20.65
CA SER A 15 7.01 -26.34 -19.39
C SER A 15 7.81 -26.02 -18.12
N SER A 16 9.10 -25.63 -18.26
CA SER A 16 9.96 -25.35 -17.11
C SER A 16 9.91 -23.88 -16.68
N ARG A 17 8.72 -23.41 -16.28
CA ARG A 17 8.63 -22.17 -15.49
C ARG A 17 8.82 -22.54 -14.02
N ALA A 18 10.05 -22.42 -13.53
CA ALA A 18 10.33 -22.43 -12.09
C ALA A 18 9.63 -21.23 -11.47
N THR A 19 8.45 -21.43 -10.89
CA THR A 19 7.81 -20.45 -10.02
C THR A 19 8.48 -20.59 -8.66
N ALA A 20 9.52 -19.78 -8.41
CA ALA A 20 10.01 -19.58 -7.05
C ALA A 20 8.90 -18.88 -6.27
N SER A 21 7.98 -19.67 -5.71
CA SER A 21 6.91 -19.20 -4.84
C SER A 21 7.53 -19.10 -3.46
N ASP A 22 7.91 -17.88 -3.07
CA ASP A 22 8.24 -17.58 -1.68
C ASP A 22 6.96 -17.76 -0.88
N THR A 23 6.77 -18.96 -0.35
CA THR A 23 5.54 -19.35 0.34
C THR A 23 5.53 -18.67 1.70
N LEU A 24 4.88 -17.52 1.76
CA LEU A 24 4.66 -16.79 3.01
C LEU A 24 3.89 -17.70 3.99
N PHE A 25 4.60 -18.22 4.99
CA PHE A 25 4.03 -19.13 5.97
C PHE A 25 3.40 -18.35 7.13
N ILE A 26 2.07 -18.42 7.25
CA ILE A 26 1.29 -17.72 8.30
C ILE A 26 0.81 -18.74 9.33
N TYR A 27 1.29 -18.62 10.56
CA TYR A 27 0.85 -19.43 11.69
C TYR A 27 -0.34 -18.78 12.44
N PRO A 28 -1.26 -19.58 13.02
CA PRO A 28 -1.34 -21.04 13.01
C PRO A 28 -2.12 -21.59 11.80
N ALA A 29 -1.75 -22.79 11.32
CA ALA A 29 -2.43 -23.47 10.20
C ALA A 29 -3.77 -24.13 10.59
N GLY A 30 -4.28 -23.87 11.81
CA GLY A 30 -5.53 -24.43 12.36
C GLY A 30 -5.33 -25.77 13.09
N GLY A 31 -5.95 -25.92 14.27
CA GLY A 31 -6.01 -27.19 15.02
C GLY A 31 -4.73 -27.64 15.74
N GLN A 32 -3.68 -26.82 15.78
CA GLN A 32 -2.43 -27.14 16.49
C GLN A 32 -2.53 -26.83 17.99
N SER A 33 -1.81 -27.58 18.83
CA SER A 33 -1.67 -27.29 20.26
C SER A 33 -0.73 -26.09 20.50
N ASP A 34 -0.89 -25.39 21.62
CA ASP A 34 -0.03 -24.24 21.98
C ASP A 34 1.46 -24.62 22.02
N ALA A 35 1.76 -25.83 22.49
CA ALA A 35 3.13 -26.34 22.52
C ALA A 35 3.71 -26.53 21.11
N GLN A 36 2.91 -26.99 20.15
CA GLN A 36 3.35 -27.13 18.76
C GLN A 36 3.53 -25.76 18.11
N LEU A 37 2.58 -24.85 18.33
CA LEU A 37 2.65 -23.49 17.83
C LEU A 37 3.89 -22.74 18.36
N ALA A 38 4.23 -22.92 19.63
CA ALA A 38 5.43 -22.32 20.22
C ALA A 38 6.72 -22.84 19.58
N LYS A 39 6.80 -24.16 19.31
CA LYS A 39 7.94 -24.78 18.61
C LYS A 39 8.07 -24.24 17.19
N ASP A 40 6.97 -24.18 16.46
CA ASP A 40 6.97 -23.72 15.08
C ASP A 40 7.40 -22.24 14.97
N ARG A 41 6.89 -21.38 15.87
CA ARG A 41 7.33 -19.97 15.98
C ARG A 41 8.82 -19.86 16.26
N TYR A 42 9.34 -20.67 17.17
CA TYR A 42 10.77 -20.66 17.50
C TYR A 42 11.65 -21.09 16.31
N GLN A 43 11.22 -22.12 15.57
CA GLN A 43 11.95 -22.59 14.39
C GLN A 43 11.96 -21.54 13.28
N CYS A 44 10.82 -20.92 12.99
CA CYS A 44 10.72 -19.83 12.02
C CYS A 44 11.59 -18.63 12.42
N TYR A 45 11.57 -18.24 13.71
CA TYR A 45 12.44 -17.21 14.25
C TYR A 45 13.93 -17.55 14.03
N ARG A 46 14.34 -18.76 14.40
CA ARG A 46 15.73 -19.20 14.26
C ARG A 46 16.20 -19.21 12.81
N TRP A 47 15.36 -19.67 11.90
CA TRP A 47 15.65 -19.64 10.46
C TRP A 47 15.74 -18.21 9.94
N ALA A 48 14.81 -17.33 10.31
CA ALA A 48 14.82 -15.93 9.88
C ALA A 48 16.08 -15.19 10.35
N VAL A 49 16.50 -15.39 11.61
CA VAL A 49 17.75 -14.80 12.14
C VAL A 49 18.97 -15.35 11.40
N ASP A 50 19.01 -16.65 11.11
CA ASP A 50 20.10 -17.29 10.35
C ASP A 50 20.23 -16.74 8.92
N GLN A 51 19.11 -16.55 8.23
CA GLN A 51 19.09 -16.05 6.86
C GLN A 51 19.37 -14.55 6.75
N THR A 52 18.91 -13.76 7.72
CA THR A 52 19.00 -12.29 7.65
C THR A 52 20.16 -11.72 8.47
N GLY A 53 20.69 -12.47 9.44
CA GLY A 53 21.63 -11.98 10.45
C GLY A 53 21.03 -10.96 11.43
N VAL A 54 19.71 -10.71 11.36
CA VAL A 54 19.02 -9.68 12.14
C VAL A 54 18.19 -10.34 13.23
N ASP A 55 18.48 -10.02 14.49
CA ASP A 55 17.65 -10.42 15.62
C ASP A 55 16.61 -9.34 15.92
N PRO A 56 15.31 -9.57 15.62
CA PRO A 56 14.26 -8.57 15.83
C PRO A 56 13.97 -8.24 17.30
N ASN A 57 14.40 -9.07 18.25
CA ASN A 57 14.30 -8.77 19.69
C ASN A 57 15.41 -7.82 20.14
N THR A 58 16.54 -7.80 19.45
CA THR A 58 17.65 -6.87 19.72
C THR A 58 17.51 -5.54 18.98
N LEU A 59 16.66 -5.51 17.93
CA LEU A 59 16.29 -4.28 17.27
C LEU A 59 15.52 -3.40 18.25
N GLN A 60 16.24 -2.48 18.89
CA GLN A 60 15.68 -1.24 19.36
C GLN A 60 15.34 -0.41 18.12
N LEU A 61 14.24 -0.78 17.47
CA LEU A 61 13.53 0.16 16.63
C LEU A 61 13.38 1.40 17.51
N PRO A 62 13.82 2.59 17.05
CA PRO A 62 13.44 3.80 17.73
C PRO A 62 11.93 3.68 17.89
N LYS A 63 11.46 3.77 19.13
CA LYS A 63 10.09 4.22 19.36
C LYS A 63 10.09 5.65 18.85
N THR A 64 10.19 5.84 17.54
CA THR A 64 9.75 7.06 16.89
C THR A 64 8.31 7.06 17.31
N GLY A 65 8.07 7.87 18.34
CA GLY A 65 6.73 8.08 18.81
C GLY A 65 5.95 8.32 17.53
N GLN A 66 4.90 7.54 17.36
CA GLN A 66 3.69 8.12 16.85
C GLN A 66 3.25 9.21 17.85
N THR A 67 4.09 10.21 18.12
CA THR A 67 3.62 11.57 17.97
C THR A 67 3.29 11.65 16.49
N MET A 68 2.10 11.13 16.15
CA MET A 68 1.22 11.91 15.33
C MET A 68 1.32 13.30 15.95
N VAL A 69 2.18 14.14 15.39
CA VAL A 69 2.00 15.56 15.53
C VAL A 69 0.62 15.70 14.94
N ARG A 70 -0.39 15.75 15.81
CA ARG A 70 -1.71 16.25 15.47
C ARG A 70 -1.48 17.72 15.16
N ASN A 71 -0.79 17.97 14.06
CA ASN A 71 -1.01 19.14 13.27
C ASN A 71 -2.50 19.08 12.94
N GLU A 72 -3.18 20.21 12.96
CA GLU A 72 -4.58 20.40 12.59
C GLU A 72 -4.80 20.08 11.08
N GLN A 73 -4.48 18.84 10.73
CA GLN A 73 -4.44 18.23 9.40
C GLN A 73 -5.45 17.09 9.27
N HIS A 74 -6.24 16.79 10.33
CA HIS A 74 -7.42 15.91 10.30
C HIS A 74 -8.58 16.50 9.45
N GLY A 75 -8.27 17.20 8.37
CA GLY A 75 -9.26 17.85 7.55
C GLY A 75 -8.72 18.45 6.27
N ALA A 76 -7.53 18.09 5.76
CA ALA A 76 -7.15 18.54 4.42
C ALA A 76 -7.93 17.78 3.33
N GLY A 77 -8.28 16.51 3.55
CA GLY A 77 -9.32 15.80 2.76
C GLY A 77 -10.69 16.49 2.83
N ASN A 78 -11.17 16.81 4.04
CA ASN A 78 -12.45 17.50 4.22
C ASN A 78 -12.43 18.93 3.64
N ARG A 79 -11.35 19.68 3.83
CA ARG A 79 -11.16 21.02 3.24
C ARG A 79 -11.08 20.93 1.71
N GLY A 80 -10.39 19.94 1.16
CA GLY A 80 -10.33 19.67 -0.27
C GLY A 80 -11.70 19.36 -0.84
N PHE A 81 -12.48 18.51 -0.16
CA PHE A 81 -13.88 18.23 -0.50
C PHE A 81 -14.73 19.51 -0.50
N TRP A 82 -14.78 20.25 0.61
CA TRP A 82 -15.62 21.46 0.70
C TRP A 82 -15.21 22.57 -0.28
N LEU A 83 -13.91 22.83 -0.44
CA LEU A 83 -13.42 23.80 -1.41
C LEU A 83 -13.70 23.35 -2.85
N GLY A 84 -13.55 22.06 -3.11
CA GLY A 84 -13.88 21.45 -4.40
C GLY A 84 -15.37 21.58 -4.71
N THR A 85 -16.24 21.25 -3.77
CA THR A 85 -17.70 21.36 -3.93
C THR A 85 -18.12 22.78 -4.26
N LEU A 86 -17.63 23.76 -3.50
CA LEU A 86 -17.99 25.17 -3.70
C LEU A 86 -17.46 25.72 -5.02
N ALA A 87 -16.20 25.42 -5.36
CA ALA A 87 -15.60 25.86 -6.62
C ALA A 87 -16.28 25.20 -7.82
N GLY A 88 -16.58 23.91 -7.73
CA GLY A 88 -17.29 23.18 -8.75
C GLY A 88 -18.73 23.66 -8.93
N ALA A 89 -19.44 23.97 -7.84
CA ALA A 89 -20.78 24.53 -7.88
C ALA A 89 -20.82 25.89 -8.59
N ALA A 90 -19.84 26.76 -8.31
CA ALA A 90 -19.76 28.07 -8.94
C ALA A 90 -19.48 27.99 -10.46
N LEU A 91 -18.75 26.98 -10.91
CA LEU A 91 -18.37 26.81 -12.32
C LEU A 91 -19.31 25.90 -13.12
N GLY A 92 -20.15 25.12 -12.45
CA GLY A 92 -20.95 24.07 -13.07
C GLY A 92 -22.02 24.56 -14.06
N ASN A 93 -22.51 25.79 -13.92
CA ASN A 93 -23.47 26.38 -14.88
C ASN A 93 -22.84 26.75 -16.23
N ALA A 94 -21.50 26.72 -16.35
CA ALA A 94 -20.81 26.97 -17.60
C ALA A 94 -20.64 25.70 -18.46
N LEU A 95 -20.86 24.51 -17.87
CA LEU A 95 -20.53 23.23 -18.51
C LEU A 95 -21.70 22.63 -19.28
N ASP A 96 -22.95 22.91 -18.88
CA ASP A 96 -24.14 22.55 -19.65
C ASP A 96 -25.23 23.59 -19.36
N GLY A 97 -25.84 24.18 -20.39
CA GLY A 97 -26.85 25.25 -20.30
C GLY A 97 -28.21 24.83 -19.70
N HIS A 98 -28.23 23.85 -18.79
CA HIS A 98 -29.41 23.32 -18.10
C HIS A 98 -29.37 23.68 -16.62
N SER A 99 -30.54 23.80 -15.99
CA SER A 99 -30.74 24.24 -14.60
C SER A 99 -30.15 23.34 -13.50
N GLY A 100 -29.33 22.34 -13.86
CA GLY A 100 -28.67 21.38 -12.96
C GLY A 100 -27.15 21.54 -12.83
N GLY A 101 -26.50 22.37 -13.64
CA GLY A 101 -25.03 22.44 -13.73
C GLY A 101 -24.33 22.73 -12.39
N THR A 102 -24.94 23.50 -11.50
CA THR A 102 -24.41 23.80 -10.16
C THR A 102 -24.24 22.54 -9.31
N VAL A 103 -25.18 21.58 -9.37
CA VAL A 103 -25.12 20.35 -8.56
C VAL A 103 -24.09 19.39 -9.16
N ASP A 104 -24.09 19.24 -10.48
CA ASP A 104 -23.14 18.37 -11.17
C ASP A 104 -21.70 18.86 -10.99
N GLY A 105 -21.49 20.17 -11.12
CA GLY A 105 -20.21 20.81 -10.84
C GLY A 105 -19.78 20.64 -9.39
N ALA A 106 -20.70 20.74 -8.43
CA ALA A 106 -20.42 20.54 -7.02
C ALA A 106 -19.90 19.11 -6.73
N ILE A 107 -20.54 18.08 -7.27
CA ILE A 107 -20.15 16.68 -7.06
C ILE A 107 -18.78 16.39 -7.68
N ILE A 108 -18.55 16.87 -8.90
CA ILE A 108 -17.27 16.71 -9.61
C ILE A 108 -16.16 17.42 -8.84
N GLY A 109 -16.41 18.67 -8.45
CA GLY A 109 -15.47 19.47 -7.69
C GLY A 109 -15.14 18.85 -6.33
N ALA A 110 -16.12 18.31 -5.61
CA ALA A 110 -15.94 17.65 -4.32
C ALA A 110 -14.99 16.44 -4.42
N SER A 111 -15.21 15.62 -5.44
CA SER A 111 -14.44 14.39 -5.67
C SER A 111 -12.98 14.70 -6.02
N LEU A 112 -12.78 15.62 -6.96
CA LEU A 112 -11.44 16.06 -7.38
C LEU A 112 -10.71 16.80 -6.25
N GLY A 113 -11.41 17.67 -5.53
CA GLY A 113 -10.88 18.42 -4.40
C GLY A 113 -10.43 17.52 -3.25
N ASN A 114 -11.19 16.46 -2.94
CA ASN A 114 -10.80 15.48 -1.94
C ASN A 114 -9.52 14.73 -2.33
N MET A 115 -9.40 14.27 -3.58
CA MET A 115 -8.21 13.56 -4.07
C MET A 115 -6.95 14.45 -4.06
N ILE A 116 -7.08 15.71 -4.49
CA ILE A 116 -5.97 16.67 -4.49
C ILE A 116 -5.56 17.04 -3.06
N GLY A 117 -6.54 17.21 -2.16
CA GLY A 117 -6.32 17.47 -0.74
C GLY A 117 -5.50 16.36 -0.07
N VAL A 118 -5.91 15.10 -0.26
CA VAL A 118 -5.22 13.92 0.28
C VAL A 118 -3.82 13.74 -0.32
N ASN A 119 -3.61 14.07 -1.61
CA ASN A 119 -2.28 13.96 -2.20
C ASN A 119 -1.31 15.05 -1.70
N LYS A 120 -1.81 16.24 -1.35
CA LYS A 120 -1.01 17.31 -0.73
C LYS A 120 -0.62 16.97 0.70
N GLU A 121 -1.46 16.27 1.44
CA GLU A 121 -1.13 15.71 2.77
C GLU A 121 0.09 14.77 2.67
N ARG A 122 0.14 13.89 1.66
CA ARG A 122 1.27 12.97 1.46
C ARG A 122 2.59 13.69 1.16
N LYS A 123 2.56 14.82 0.46
CA LYS A 123 3.76 15.60 0.10
C LYS A 123 4.26 16.54 1.20
N GLY A 124 3.43 16.83 2.21
CA GLY A 124 3.81 17.64 3.37
C GLY A 124 4.66 16.88 4.40
N VAL A 125 4.75 15.55 4.29
CA VAL A 125 5.58 14.70 5.16
C VAL A 125 7.02 14.65 4.61
N THR A 126 7.68 15.81 4.57
CA THR A 126 9.12 15.87 4.32
C THR A 126 9.84 15.66 5.65
N PHE A 127 10.41 14.47 5.85
CA PHE A 127 11.27 14.21 7.00
C PHE A 127 12.53 15.08 6.88
N PRO A 128 12.84 15.98 7.84
CA PRO A 128 14.13 16.62 7.85
C PRO A 128 15.18 15.55 8.16
N ARG A 129 15.85 15.03 7.12
CA ARG A 129 17.12 14.33 7.32
C ARG A 129 18.17 15.37 7.69
N LYS A 130 18.26 15.71 8.98
CA LYS A 130 19.51 16.21 9.54
C LYS A 130 20.48 15.04 9.56
N ILE A 131 21.29 14.94 8.53
CA ILE A 131 22.56 14.23 8.60
C ILE A 131 23.55 15.33 8.92
N GLU A 132 23.86 15.52 10.20
CA GLU A 132 25.03 16.30 10.58
C GLU A 132 26.24 15.34 10.63
N PRO A 133 27.43 15.82 10.18
CA PRO A 133 28.61 14.99 9.91
C PRO A 133 29.30 14.46 11.18
#